data_AF-A0A0G1S590-F1
#
_entry.id   AF-A0A0G1S590-F1
#
_cell.length_a   1.000
_cell.length_b   1.000
_cell.length_c   1.000
_cell.angle_alpha   90.00
_cell.angle_beta   90.00
_cell.angle_gamma   90.00
#
_symmetry.space_group_name_H-M   'P 1'
#
loop_
_entity.id
_entity.type
_entity.pdbx_description
1 polymer ?
#
loop_
_entity_poly.entity_id
_entity_poly.type
_entity_poly.pdbx_seq_one_letter_code
_entity_poly.pdbx_strand_id
1 'polypeptide(L)'
;MPFSKFENDERDNPFLETLADVSPLPDELSERNGLVAALAMAVEALSPKYRKVVLLRHGDNFTFREIGESLGEPLHTIKSRYRRAVIMLKKALSNSWGSY
;
A
#
# COMPACT_ATOMS: atom_id res chain seq x y z
N MET A 1 41.34 -9.69 34.74
CA MET A 1 40.68 -8.38 34.98
C MET A 1 41.65 -7.51 35.75
N PRO A 2 42.01 -6.34 35.21
CA PRO A 2 41.30 -5.13 35.60
C PRO A 2 40.88 -4.25 34.40
N PHE A 3 39.72 -3.62 34.57
CA PHE A 3 39.17 -2.59 33.70
C PHE A 3 39.88 -1.26 33.99
N SER A 4 40.30 -0.52 32.96
CA SER A 4 40.70 0.88 33.11
C SER A 4 40.45 1.66 31.82
N LYS A 5 39.51 2.60 31.94
CA LYS A 5 39.26 3.79 31.12
C LYS A 5 39.03 3.58 29.62
N PHE A 6 37.75 3.55 29.25
CA PHE A 6 37.33 4.14 27.98
C PHE A 6 37.50 5.65 28.11
N GLU A 7 38.59 6.17 27.55
CA GLU A 7 38.72 7.59 27.25
C GLU A 7 37.70 7.95 26.19
N ASN A 8 36.77 8.81 26.59
CA ASN A 8 35.89 9.60 25.74
C ASN A 8 36.76 10.53 24.89
N ASP A 9 37.30 10.01 23.79
CA ASP A 9 37.90 10.83 22.75
C ASP A 9 36.78 11.14 21.76
N GLU A 10 36.11 12.27 22.02
CA GLU A 10 35.20 13.00 21.15
C GLU A 10 35.92 13.30 19.83
N ARG A 11 36.02 12.28 18.98
CA ARG A 11 36.33 12.46 17.58
C ARG A 11 34.99 12.64 16.92
N ASP A 12 34.70 13.90 16.60
CA ASP A 12 33.82 14.28 15.50
C ASP A 12 33.80 13.14 14.50
N ASN A 13 32.69 12.42 14.48
CA ASN A 13 32.48 11.34 13.53
C ASN A 13 31.72 12.00 12.38
N PRO A 14 32.41 12.52 11.34
CA PRO A 14 31.75 13.21 10.21
C PRO A 14 30.91 12.23 9.38
N PHE A 15 30.80 10.98 9.83
CA PHE A 15 29.95 9.94 9.29
C PHE A 15 28.52 9.97 9.85
N LEU A 16 28.29 10.62 11.00
CA LEU A 16 26.95 10.74 11.61
C LEU A 16 26.16 11.94 11.07
N GLU A 17 26.82 12.96 10.51
CA GLU A 17 26.15 14.10 9.84
C GLU A 17 25.60 13.73 8.45
N THR A 18 26.08 12.64 7.84
CA THR A 18 25.67 12.19 6.51
C THR A 18 24.56 11.13 6.54
N LEU A 19 24.00 10.83 7.73
CA LEU A 19 22.73 10.12 7.82
C LEU A 19 21.62 11.12 7.44
N ALA A 20 21.53 11.38 6.13
CA ALA A 20 20.38 11.99 5.51
C ALA A 20 19.14 11.35 6.12
N ASP A 21 18.32 12.22 6.71
CA ASP A 21 17.05 11.90 7.32
C ASP A 21 16.31 10.89 6.45
N VAL A 22 16.16 9.65 6.95
CA VAL A 22 15.45 8.56 6.24
C VAL A 22 13.93 8.82 6.27
N SER A 23 13.50 9.99 6.74
CA SER A 23 12.14 10.45 6.62
C SER A 23 11.82 10.75 5.15
N PRO A 24 10.73 10.20 4.61
CA PRO A 24 10.28 10.55 3.27
C PRO A 24 10.11 12.06 3.16
N LEU A 25 10.58 12.64 2.05
CA LEU A 25 10.48 14.08 1.84
C LEU A 25 9.00 14.51 1.88
N PRO A 26 8.68 15.75 2.30
CA PRO A 26 7.31 16.24 2.36
C PRO A 26 6.52 16.04 1.05
N ASP A 27 7.20 16.16 -0.08
CA ASP A 27 6.62 15.94 -1.41
C ASP A 27 6.24 14.47 -1.64
N GLU A 28 7.11 13.53 -1.26
CA GLU A 28 6.82 12.08 -1.31
C GLU A 28 5.65 11.70 -0.39
N LEU A 29 5.54 12.34 0.78
CA LEU A 29 4.44 12.14 1.71
C LEU A 29 3.11 12.60 1.08
N SER A 30 3.13 13.77 0.43
CA SER A 30 1.96 14.36 -0.23
C SER A 30 1.50 13.53 -1.43
N GLU A 31 2.42 13.08 -2.27
CA GLU A 31 2.13 12.18 -3.39
C GLU A 31 1.53 10.86 -2.92
N ARG A 32 2.10 10.25 -1.86
CA ARG A 32 1.56 9.03 -1.27
C ARG A 32 0.15 9.23 -0.73
N ASN A 33 -0.12 10.34 -0.06
CA ASN A 33 -1.45 10.66 0.44
C ASN A 33 -2.45 10.86 -0.71
N GLY A 34 -2.03 11.52 -1.80
CA GLY A 34 -2.83 11.66 -3.02
C GLY A 34 -3.18 10.31 -3.67
N LEU A 35 -2.19 9.41 -3.78
CA LEU A 35 -2.38 8.05 -4.29
C LEU A 35 -3.40 7.25 -3.46
N VAL A 36 -3.28 7.30 -2.13
CA VAL A 36 -4.18 6.59 -1.22
C VAL A 36 -5.61 7.12 -1.36
N ALA A 37 -5.79 8.43 -1.43
CA ALA A 37 -7.11 9.05 -1.63
C ALA A 37 -7.72 8.68 -2.98
N ALA A 38 -6.94 8.73 -4.06
CA ALA A 38 -7.39 8.34 -5.40
C ALA A 38 -7.80 6.86 -5.46
N LEU A 39 -7.03 5.97 -4.81
CA LEU A 39 -7.37 4.56 -4.71
C LEU A 39 -8.66 4.33 -3.92
N ALA A 40 -8.83 5.01 -2.77
CA ALA A 40 -10.04 4.90 -1.96
C ALA A 40 -11.29 5.30 -2.77
N MET A 41 -11.25 6.45 -3.45
CA MET A 41 -12.33 6.89 -4.33
C MET A 41 -12.60 5.89 -5.48
N ALA A 42 -11.54 5.32 -6.08
CA ALA A 42 -11.70 4.33 -7.15
C ALA A 42 -12.37 3.04 -6.64
N VAL A 43 -12.03 2.59 -5.44
CA VAL A 43 -12.67 1.42 -4.79
C VAL A 43 -14.13 1.72 -4.45
N GLU A 44 -14.43 2.92 -3.97
CA GLU A 44 -15.80 3.39 -3.73
C GLU A 44 -16.63 3.58 -5.00
N ALA A 45 -16.01 3.80 -6.16
CA ALA A 45 -16.71 3.87 -7.44
C ALA A 45 -17.02 2.48 -8.02
N LEU A 46 -16.35 1.41 -7.57
CA LEU A 46 -16.63 0.05 -8.03
C LEU A 46 -18.06 -0.37 -7.66
N SER A 47 -18.75 -1.06 -8.59
CA SER A 47 -20.04 -1.69 -8.25
C SER A 47 -19.90 -2.64 -7.05
N PRO A 48 -20.94 -2.81 -6.21
CA PRO A 48 -20.83 -3.56 -4.95
C PRO A 48 -20.22 -4.96 -5.07
N LYS A 49 -20.57 -5.68 -6.15
CA LYS A 49 -20.05 -7.03 -6.43
C LYS A 49 -18.53 -7.10 -6.66
N TYR A 50 -17.91 -6.04 -7.16
CA TYR A 50 -16.47 -5.96 -7.39
C TYR A 50 -15.76 -5.45 -6.14
N ARG A 51 -16.32 -4.40 -5.52
CA ARG A 51 -15.80 -3.83 -4.28
C ARG A 51 -15.67 -4.88 -3.18
N LYS A 52 -16.71 -5.68 -2.98
CA LYS A 52 -16.74 -6.71 -1.93
C LYS A 52 -15.60 -7.72 -2.07
N VAL A 53 -15.31 -8.17 -3.30
CA VAL A 53 -14.22 -9.12 -3.57
C VAL A 53 -12.85 -8.49 -3.33
N VAL A 54 -12.67 -7.20 -3.65
CA VAL A 54 -11.41 -6.47 -3.39
C VAL A 54 -11.20 -6.28 -1.89
N LEU A 55 -12.22 -5.85 -1.16
CA LEU A 55 -12.14 -5.61 0.29
C LEU A 55 -11.87 -6.92 1.06
N LEU A 56 -12.58 -8.01 0.76
CA LEU A 56 -12.30 -9.29 1.41
C LEU A 56 -10.89 -9.81 1.11
N ARG A 57 -10.37 -9.54 -0.11
CA ARG A 57 -9.06 -10.02 -0.52
C ARG A 57 -7.91 -9.25 0.13
N HIS A 58 -8.03 -7.93 0.26
CA HIS A 58 -6.94 -7.04 0.69
C HIS A 58 -7.14 -6.40 2.05
N GLY A 59 -8.37 -6.28 2.52
CA GLY A 59 -8.70 -5.81 3.87
C GLY A 59 -8.67 -6.96 4.88
N ASP A 60 -9.35 -8.06 4.55
CA ASP A 60 -9.50 -9.21 5.45
C ASP A 60 -8.54 -10.37 5.15
N ASN A 61 -7.72 -10.26 4.09
CA ASN A 61 -6.75 -11.27 3.63
C ASN A 61 -7.35 -12.63 3.20
N PHE A 62 -8.62 -12.68 2.79
CA PHE A 62 -9.26 -13.95 2.42
C PHE A 62 -8.68 -14.52 1.11
N THR A 63 -8.62 -15.85 1.04
CA THR A 63 -8.39 -16.57 -0.20
C THR A 63 -9.59 -16.47 -1.13
N PHE A 64 -9.40 -16.63 -2.45
CA PHE A 64 -10.54 -16.65 -3.38
C PHE A 64 -11.53 -17.78 -3.09
N ARG A 65 -11.08 -18.86 -2.44
CA ARG A 65 -11.93 -19.97 -2.01
C ARG A 65 -12.83 -19.53 -0.85
N GLU A 66 -12.25 -18.98 0.22
CA GLU A 66 -13.00 -18.47 1.38
C GLU A 66 -13.97 -17.35 0.99
N ILE A 67 -13.58 -16.48 0.05
CA ILE A 67 -14.49 -15.46 -0.50
C ILE A 67 -15.68 -16.13 -1.22
N GLY A 68 -15.43 -17.16 -2.02
CA GLY A 68 -16.50 -17.89 -2.71
C GLY A 68 -17.45 -18.57 -1.74
N GLU A 69 -16.90 -19.23 -0.71
CA GLU A 69 -17.65 -19.89 0.35
C GLU A 69 -18.48 -18.89 1.17
N SER A 70 -17.88 -17.75 1.57
CA SER A 70 -18.55 -16.68 2.32
C SER A 70 -19.69 -16.01 1.52
N LEU A 71 -19.53 -15.88 0.21
CA LEU A 71 -20.53 -15.24 -0.66
C LEU A 71 -21.52 -16.24 -1.29
N GLY A 72 -21.32 -17.55 -1.11
CA GLY A 72 -22.12 -18.58 -1.78
C GLY A 72 -21.92 -18.60 -3.31
N GLU A 73 -20.75 -18.19 -3.80
CA GLU A 73 -20.48 -18.04 -5.22
C GLU A 73 -19.32 -18.94 -5.71
N PRO A 74 -19.35 -19.41 -6.97
CA PRO A 74 -18.27 -20.23 -7.51
C PRO A 74 -16.91 -19.52 -7.54
N LEU A 75 -15.84 -20.27 -7.25
CA LEU A 75 -14.45 -19.77 -7.29
C LEU A 75 -14.09 -19.06 -8.61
N HIS A 76 -14.58 -19.57 -9.75
CA HIS A 76 -14.32 -18.97 -11.06
C HIS A 76 -14.94 -17.57 -11.17
N THR A 77 -16.13 -17.38 -10.58
CA THR A 77 -16.85 -16.11 -10.54
C THR A 77 -16.07 -15.10 -9.71
N ILE A 78 -15.58 -15.50 -8.54
CA ILE A 78 -14.77 -14.65 -7.67
C ILE A 78 -13.49 -14.19 -8.39
N LYS A 79 -12.74 -15.12 -9.00
CA LYS A 79 -11.53 -14.80 -9.76
C LYS A 79 -11.81 -13.84 -10.93
N SER A 80 -12.89 -14.08 -11.67
CA SER A 80 -13.31 -13.20 -12.78
C SER A 80 -13.69 -11.80 -12.30
N ARG A 81 -14.47 -11.70 -11.21
CA ARG A 81 -14.83 -10.42 -10.59
C ARG A 81 -13.61 -9.66 -10.08
N TYR A 82 -12.70 -10.34 -9.38
CA TYR A 82 -11.46 -9.74 -8.90
C TYR A 82 -10.62 -9.19 -10.05
N ARG A 83 -10.41 -9.98 -11.12
CA ARG A 83 -9.67 -9.52 -12.30
C ARG A 83 -10.30 -8.26 -12.91
N ARG A 84 -11.61 -8.23 -13.08
CA ARG A 84 -12.33 -7.05 -13.61
C ARG A 84 -12.19 -5.84 -12.69
N ALA A 85 -12.30 -6.05 -11.37
CA ALA A 85 -12.10 -5.00 -10.37
C ALA A 85 -10.70 -4.38 -10.48
N VAL A 86 -9.64 -5.19 -10.55
CA VAL A 86 -8.26 -4.71 -10.72
C VAL A 86 -8.09 -3.90 -12.01
N ILE A 87 -8.69 -4.34 -13.12
CA ILE A 87 -8.65 -3.59 -14.39
C ILE A 87 -9.34 -2.22 -14.24
N MET A 88 -10.50 -2.17 -13.58
CA MET A 88 -11.22 -0.91 -13.34
C MET A 88 -10.43 0.03 -12.44
N LEU A 89 -9.83 -0.47 -11.36
CA LEU A 89 -8.97 0.32 -10.47
C LEU A 89 -7.75 0.87 -11.20
N LYS A 90 -7.07 0.04 -12.00
CA LYS A 90 -5.94 0.48 -12.83
C LYS A 90 -6.32 1.60 -13.79
N LYS A 91 -7.49 1.49 -14.45
CA LYS A 91 -7.99 2.53 -15.36
C LYS A 91 -8.32 3.83 -14.63
N ALA A 92 -8.97 3.73 -13.46
CA ALA A 92 -9.31 4.90 -12.65
C ALA A 92 -8.04 5.63 -12.19
N LEU A 93 -7.04 4.89 -11.73
CA LEU A 93 -5.76 5.44 -11.33
C LEU A 93 -5.00 6.01 -12.52
N SER A 94 -4.87 5.32 -13.65
CA SER A 94 -4.17 5.88 -14.82
C SER A 94 -4.79 7.19 -15.32
N ASN A 95 -6.11 7.32 -15.22
CA ASN A 95 -6.80 8.55 -15.64
C ASN A 95 -6.59 9.72 -14.68
N SER A 96 -6.34 9.45 -13.40
CA SER A 96 -6.02 10.49 -12.41
C SER A 96 -4.59 11.06 -12.54
N TRP A 97 -3.72 10.42 -13.34
CA TRP A 97 -2.31 10.83 -13.53
C TRP A 97 -2.03 11.34 -14.96
N GLY A 98 -2.99 11.18 -15.89
CA GLY A 98 -2.87 11.61 -17.29
C GLY A 98 -3.22 13.07 -17.54
N SER A 99 -3.14 13.94 -16.54
CA SER A 99 -3.45 15.37 -16.63
C SER A 99 -2.38 16.19 -15.93
N TYR A 100 -1.12 16.03 -16.36
CA TYR A 100 -0.01 16.93 -16.10
C TYR A 100 0.89 16.99 -17.33
#